data_AF-A0A526YGB5-F1
#
_entry.id   AF-A0A526YGB5-F1
#
_cell.length_a   1.000
_cell.length_b   1.000
_cell.length_c   1.000
_cell.angle_alpha   90.00
_cell.angle_beta   90.00
_cell.angle_gamma   90.00
#
_symmetry.space_group_name_H-M   'P 1'
#
loop_
_entity.id
_entity.type
_entity.pdbx_description
1 polymer ?
#
loop_
_entity_poly.entity_id
_entity_poly.type
_entity_poly.pdbx_seq_one_letter_code
_entity_poly.pdbx_strand_id
1 'polypeptide(L)'
;YRPVYIDGDIASPGIQPFRPGMTVRQAVAAGGGYQLGRGELQNPEMTAADLGSRLHILHIRYQESEIKAARIAAQLSGARAIEVPDAERDPSLEPRRDEALQQEGKHLEAVYADQEKERASIKLATTKAAERMGYLKEQQKADQAGAAADAAELDRLKKLFEKGLVQITSVNAAQRAVLLSATRALQTSAEIARLERDQGDLQRSL
;
A
#
# COMPACT_ATOMS: atom_id res chain seq x y z
N TYR A 1 72.58 16.30 -38.24
CA TYR A 1 72.00 14.96 -38.03
C TYR A 1 70.48 15.05 -38.06
N ARG A 2 69.77 14.04 -38.58
CA ARG A 2 68.29 14.03 -38.64
C ARG A 2 67.71 13.55 -37.31
N PRO A 3 66.57 14.10 -36.84
CA PRO A 3 65.93 13.63 -35.62
C PRO A 3 65.41 12.19 -35.77
N VAL A 4 65.24 11.51 -34.64
CA VAL A 4 64.79 10.10 -34.57
C VAL A 4 63.35 10.05 -34.05
N TYR A 5 62.54 9.15 -34.60
CA TYR A 5 61.17 8.93 -34.11
C TYR A 5 61.19 7.80 -33.08
N ILE A 6 60.53 8.01 -31.95
CA ILE A 6 60.45 7.02 -30.86
C ILE A 6 58.98 6.73 -30.60
N ASP A 7 58.64 5.44 -30.53
CA ASP A 7 57.28 4.92 -30.37
C ASP A 7 57.27 3.72 -29.41
N GLY A 8 56.09 3.34 -28.94
CA GLY A 8 55.87 2.27 -27.94
C GLY A 8 55.49 2.80 -26.55
N ASP A 9 55.74 2.01 -25.50
CA ASP A 9 55.40 2.33 -24.11
C ASP A 9 56.31 3.43 -23.53
N ILE A 10 56.20 4.65 -24.06
CA ILE A 10 57.01 5.81 -23.72
C ILE A 10 56.09 6.99 -23.45
N ALA A 11 56.43 7.81 -22.46
CA ALA A 11 55.53 8.86 -21.95
C ALA A 11 55.14 9.92 -23.00
N SER A 12 55.97 10.14 -24.02
CA SER A 12 55.68 11.05 -25.12
C SER A 12 56.27 10.53 -26.44
N PRO A 13 55.52 9.66 -27.15
CA PRO A 13 55.90 9.17 -28.48
C PRO A 13 56.02 10.32 -29.47
N GLY A 14 57.04 10.29 -30.33
CA GLY A 14 57.24 11.36 -31.32
C GLY A 14 58.67 11.57 -31.79
N ILE A 15 58.86 12.68 -32.50
CA ILE A 15 60.15 13.08 -33.06
C ILE A 15 61.03 13.67 -31.95
N GLN A 16 62.19 13.04 -31.70
CA GLN A 16 63.19 13.48 -30.74
C GLN A 16 64.48 13.98 -31.43
N PRO A 17 65.06 15.09 -30.96
CA PRO A 17 66.28 15.65 -31.55
C PRO A 17 67.48 14.72 -31.29
N PHE A 18 68.10 14.22 -32.36
CA PHE A 18 69.26 13.33 -32.27
C PHE A 18 70.56 14.10 -32.03
N ARG A 19 71.38 13.62 -31.09
CA ARG A 19 72.75 14.12 -30.84
C ARG A 19 73.79 13.03 -31.12
N PRO A 20 74.96 13.37 -31.69
CA PRO A 20 76.03 12.39 -31.91
C PRO A 20 76.47 11.73 -30.59
N GLY A 21 76.57 10.40 -30.57
CA GLY A 21 76.85 9.62 -29.36
C GLY A 21 75.63 9.31 -28.49
N MET A 22 74.43 9.74 -28.89
CA MET A 22 73.18 9.44 -28.18
C MET A 22 72.85 7.95 -28.26
N THR A 23 72.62 7.33 -27.11
CA THR A 23 72.16 5.94 -27.03
C THR A 23 70.64 5.84 -27.09
N VAL A 24 70.12 4.68 -27.49
CA VAL A 24 68.67 4.41 -27.50
C VAL A 24 68.04 4.71 -26.13
N ARG A 25 68.73 4.39 -25.02
CA ARG A 25 68.27 4.69 -23.66
C ARG A 25 68.12 6.19 -23.39
N GLN A 26 69.07 7.00 -23.86
CA GLN A 26 68.98 8.46 -23.73
C GLN A 26 67.86 9.04 -24.59
N ALA A 27 67.57 8.42 -25.73
CA ALA A 27 66.46 8.81 -26.60
C ALA A 27 65.11 8.52 -25.92
N VAL A 28 64.95 7.34 -25.32
CA VAL A 28 63.78 6.98 -24.51
C VAL A 28 63.62 7.91 -23.31
N ALA A 29 64.71 8.24 -22.60
CA ALA A 29 64.66 9.18 -21.48
C ALA A 29 64.22 10.60 -21.91
N ALA A 30 64.67 11.07 -23.07
CA ALA A 30 64.23 12.35 -23.64
C ALA A 30 62.73 12.35 -24.01
N GLY A 31 62.18 11.19 -24.39
CA GLY A 31 60.74 10.97 -24.60
C GLY A 31 59.93 10.80 -23.31
N GLY A 32 60.51 11.10 -22.14
CA GLY A 32 59.84 10.97 -20.83
C GLY A 32 59.96 9.60 -20.18
N GLY A 33 60.82 8.72 -20.72
CA GLY A 33 61.07 7.38 -20.18
C GLY A 33 59.99 6.36 -20.58
N TYR A 34 60.22 5.10 -20.21
CA TYR A 34 59.20 4.08 -20.42
C TYR A 34 57.97 4.40 -19.56
N GLN A 35 56.82 4.51 -20.21
CA GLN A 35 55.54 4.55 -19.52
C GLN A 35 55.24 3.12 -19.09
N LEU A 36 55.86 2.69 -17.99
CA LEU A 36 55.40 1.50 -17.25
C LEU A 36 53.92 1.71 -17.07
N GLY A 37 53.12 0.86 -17.73
CA GLY A 37 51.68 1.03 -17.84
C GLY A 37 51.15 1.49 -16.49
N ARG A 38 50.52 2.66 -16.50
CA ARG A 38 49.67 3.12 -15.41
C ARG A 38 48.42 2.23 -15.41
N GLY A 39 48.61 0.90 -15.42
CA GLY A 39 47.61 -0.05 -14.98
C GLY A 39 47.40 0.34 -13.53
N GLU A 40 46.26 0.97 -13.31
CA GLU A 40 45.72 1.43 -12.04
C GLU A 40 46.54 0.94 -10.84
N LEU A 41 47.26 1.86 -10.19
CA LEU A 41 47.76 1.67 -8.83
C LEU A 41 46.58 1.58 -7.84
N GLN A 42 45.50 0.90 -8.21
CA GLN A 42 44.48 0.44 -7.29
C GLN A 42 45.09 -0.79 -6.64
N ASN A 43 45.63 -0.58 -5.45
CA ASN A 43 46.28 -1.61 -4.66
C ASN A 43 45.36 -2.85 -4.65
N PRO A 44 45.76 -4.00 -5.25
CA PRO A 44 44.87 -5.15 -5.43
C PRO A 44 44.22 -5.62 -4.13
N GLU A 45 44.90 -5.42 -3.00
CA GLU A 45 44.40 -5.66 -1.65
C GLU A 45 43.22 -4.74 -1.28
N MET A 46 43.28 -3.45 -1.64
CA MET A 46 42.15 -2.52 -1.44
C MET A 46 40.95 -2.89 -2.32
N THR A 47 41.19 -3.29 -3.57
CA THR A 47 40.12 -3.75 -4.46
C THR A 47 39.46 -5.03 -3.93
N ALA A 48 40.24 -5.99 -3.45
CA ALA A 48 39.72 -7.22 -2.84
C ALA A 48 38.90 -6.93 -1.58
N ALA A 49 39.34 -5.99 -0.73
CA ALA A 49 38.61 -5.58 0.47
C ALA A 49 37.27 -4.88 0.14
N ASP A 50 37.24 -4.01 -0.88
CA ASP A 50 36.01 -3.37 -1.35
C ASP A 50 35.03 -4.40 -1.94
N LEU A 51 35.51 -5.30 -2.80
CA LEU A 51 34.69 -6.37 -3.37
C LEU A 51 34.12 -7.31 -2.30
N GLY A 52 34.93 -7.70 -1.31
CA GLY A 52 34.48 -8.53 -0.19
C GLY A 52 33.42 -7.82 0.65
N SER A 53 33.60 -6.53 0.93
CA SER A 53 32.62 -5.72 1.65
C SER A 53 31.29 -5.61 0.88
N ARG A 54 31.35 -5.39 -0.44
CA ARG A 54 30.16 -5.34 -1.30
C ARG A 54 29.43 -6.68 -1.35
N LEU A 55 30.17 -7.78 -1.45
CA LEU A 55 29.60 -9.12 -1.45
C LEU A 55 28.91 -9.44 -0.12
N HIS A 56 29.51 -9.05 1.02
CA HIS A 56 28.89 -9.20 2.33
C HIS A 56 27.59 -8.41 2.46
N ILE A 57 27.57 -7.15 2.02
CA ILE A 57 26.34 -6.32 2.01
C ILE A 57 25.28 -6.95 1.11
N LEU A 58 25.67 -7.47 -0.06
CA LEU A 58 24.74 -8.12 -0.99
C LEU A 58 24.13 -9.37 -0.36
N HIS A 59 24.93 -10.18 0.32
CA HIS A 59 24.45 -11.39 1.00
C HIS A 59 23.47 -11.06 2.14
N ILE A 60 23.75 -10.02 2.94
CA ILE A 60 22.80 -9.52 3.95
C ILE A 60 21.48 -9.12 3.30
N ARG A 61 21.52 -8.33 2.21
CA ARG A 61 20.29 -7.88 1.52
C ARG A 61 19.52 -9.03 0.91
N TYR A 62 20.22 -10.02 0.36
CA TYR A 62 19.62 -11.22 -0.20
C TYR A 62 18.84 -11.98 0.88
N GLN A 63 19.47 -12.28 2.02
CA GLN A 63 18.83 -12.93 3.17
C GLN A 63 17.62 -12.15 3.69
N GLU A 64 17.76 -10.83 3.87
CA GLU A 64 16.63 -9.98 4.28
C GLU A 64 15.47 -10.02 3.27
N SER A 65 15.77 -10.12 1.97
CA SER A 65 14.76 -10.21 0.91
C SER A 65 14.06 -11.57 0.89
N GLU A 66 14.77 -12.67 1.16
CA GLU A 66 14.19 -14.01 1.26
C GLU A 66 13.23 -14.12 2.45
N ILE A 67 13.62 -13.59 3.62
CA ILE A 67 12.74 -13.55 4.80
C ILE A 67 11.46 -12.75 4.50
N LYS A 68 11.59 -11.61 3.81
CA LYS A 68 10.42 -10.80 3.40
C LYS A 68 9.53 -11.54 2.42
N ALA A 69 10.11 -12.21 1.43
CA ALA A 69 9.36 -13.04 0.49
C ALA A 69 8.61 -14.17 1.20
N ALA A 70 9.26 -14.84 2.16
CA ALA A 70 8.65 -15.86 3.01
C ALA A 70 7.50 -15.30 3.86
N ARG A 71 7.65 -14.11 4.46
CA ARG A 71 6.55 -13.43 5.18
C ARG A 71 5.37 -13.16 4.26
N ILE A 72 5.62 -12.66 3.05
CA ILE A 72 4.56 -12.38 2.07
C ILE A 72 3.86 -13.68 1.66
N ALA A 73 4.62 -14.75 1.39
CA ALA A 73 4.05 -16.06 1.09
C ALA A 73 3.19 -16.60 2.24
N ALA A 74 3.65 -16.44 3.49
CA ALA A 74 2.88 -16.79 4.68
C ALA A 74 1.60 -15.95 4.81
N GLN A 75 1.64 -14.66 4.51
CA GLN A 75 0.46 -13.80 4.49
C GLN A 75 -0.55 -14.21 3.42
N LEU A 76 -0.08 -14.58 2.23
CA LEU A 76 -0.94 -15.03 1.12
C LEU A 76 -1.59 -16.39 1.41
N SER A 77 -0.89 -17.29 2.10
CA SER A 77 -1.42 -18.61 2.48
C SER A 77 -2.22 -18.59 3.79
N GLY A 78 -2.19 -17.49 4.54
CA GLY A 78 -2.80 -17.40 5.87
C GLY A 78 -1.99 -18.08 6.97
N ALA A 79 -0.73 -18.46 6.70
CA ALA A 79 0.17 -19.01 7.71
C ALA A 79 0.61 -17.93 8.71
N ARG A 80 0.79 -18.33 9.98
CA ARG A 80 1.28 -17.47 11.07
C ARG A 80 2.77 -17.62 11.34
N ALA A 81 3.44 -18.54 10.65
CA ALA A 81 4.86 -18.78 10.75
C ALA A 81 5.55 -18.43 9.44
N ILE A 82 6.77 -17.89 9.54
CA ILE A 82 7.62 -17.58 8.39
C ILE A 82 8.52 -18.79 8.17
N GLU A 83 8.38 -19.43 7.02
CA GLU A 83 9.24 -20.55 6.60
C GLU A 83 10.20 -20.05 5.50
N VAL A 84 11.48 -19.94 5.83
CA VAL A 84 12.52 -19.51 4.89
C VAL A 84 13.26 -20.75 4.39
N PRO A 85 13.40 -20.95 3.07
CA PRO A 85 14.21 -22.03 2.52
C PRO A 85 15.67 -21.93 2.98
N ASP A 86 16.25 -23.03 3.48
CA ASP A 86 17.61 -23.11 4.04
C ASP A 86 18.74 -23.12 2.98
N ALA A 87 18.46 -22.72 1.73
CA ALA A 87 19.32 -23.05 0.58
C ALA A 87 20.70 -22.36 0.57
N GLU A 88 20.86 -21.21 1.21
CA GLU A 88 22.11 -20.41 1.17
C GLU A 88 22.51 -19.88 2.55
N ARG A 89 22.57 -20.76 3.54
CA ARG A 89 22.86 -20.40 4.94
C ARG A 89 24.34 -20.03 5.14
N ASP A 90 24.62 -18.75 5.41
CA ASP A 90 25.94 -18.26 5.84
C ASP A 90 26.03 -18.22 7.39
N PRO A 91 26.87 -19.07 8.02
CA PRO A 91 27.03 -19.11 9.48
C PRO A 91 27.41 -17.76 10.11
N SER A 92 28.10 -16.88 9.36
CA SER A 92 28.54 -15.57 9.86
C SER A 92 27.39 -14.57 10.02
N LEU A 93 26.25 -14.83 9.36
CA LEU A 93 25.08 -13.97 9.34
C LEU A 93 23.91 -14.50 10.18
N GLU A 94 24.05 -15.65 10.84
CA GLU A 94 23.01 -16.27 11.69
C GLU A 94 22.41 -15.30 12.71
N PRO A 95 23.19 -14.53 13.50
CA PRO A 95 22.60 -13.64 14.50
C PRO A 95 21.71 -12.57 13.86
N ARG A 96 22.13 -12.04 12.71
CA ARG A 96 21.40 -11.03 11.98
C ARG A 96 20.15 -11.60 11.31
N ARG A 97 20.22 -12.85 10.83
CA ARG A 97 19.06 -13.57 10.30
C ARG A 97 18.01 -13.82 11.38
N ASP A 98 18.43 -14.25 12.57
CA ASP A 98 17.51 -14.51 13.69
C ASP A 98 16.84 -13.22 14.17
N GLU A 99 17.58 -12.12 14.25
CA GLU A 99 17.01 -10.79 14.50
C GLU A 99 15.98 -10.40 13.43
N ALA A 100 16.31 -10.58 12.14
CA ALA A 100 15.41 -10.27 11.03
C ALA A 100 14.13 -11.15 11.05
N LEU A 101 14.26 -12.45 11.33
CA LEU A 101 13.13 -13.36 11.51
C LEU A 101 12.24 -12.96 12.68
N GLN A 102 12.84 -12.56 13.81
CA GLN A 102 12.07 -12.09 14.96
C GLN A 102 11.33 -10.79 14.66
N GLN A 103 11.97 -9.85 13.95
CA GLN A 103 11.35 -8.58 13.55
C GLN A 103 10.19 -8.81 12.58
N GLU A 104 10.40 -9.62 11.53
CA GLU A 104 9.36 -9.92 10.54
C GLU A 104 8.23 -10.77 11.16
N GLY A 105 8.54 -11.63 12.13
CA GLY A 105 7.55 -12.36 12.93
C GLY A 105 6.66 -11.42 13.76
N LYS A 106 7.26 -10.47 14.50
CA LYS A 106 6.50 -9.43 15.22
C LYS A 106 5.66 -8.58 14.28
N HIS A 107 6.18 -8.24 13.10
CA HIS A 107 5.45 -7.51 12.09
C HIS A 107 4.25 -8.33 11.58
N LEU A 108 4.43 -9.62 11.30
CA LEU A 108 3.36 -10.52 10.88
C LEU A 108 2.26 -10.64 11.95
N GLU A 109 2.64 -10.81 13.22
CA GLU A 109 1.70 -10.83 14.34
C GLU A 109 0.92 -9.52 14.47
N ALA A 110 1.60 -8.37 14.33
CA ALA A 110 0.97 -7.06 14.38
C ALA A 110 -0.06 -6.89 13.25
N VAL A 111 0.27 -7.30 12.02
CA VAL A 111 -0.65 -7.27 10.88
C VAL A 111 -1.88 -8.14 11.13
N TYR A 112 -1.70 -9.38 11.60
CA TYR A 112 -2.84 -10.24 11.92
C TYR A 112 -3.69 -9.71 13.08
N ALA A 113 -3.06 -9.15 14.11
CA ALA A 113 -3.78 -8.55 15.23
C ALA A 113 -4.60 -7.33 14.79
N ASP A 114 -4.08 -6.53 13.86
CA ASP A 114 -4.79 -5.40 13.28
C ASP A 114 -5.98 -5.86 12.40
N GLN A 115 -5.74 -6.83 11.52
CA GLN A 115 -6.80 -7.44 10.69
C GLN A 115 -7.92 -8.04 11.53
N GLU A 116 -7.61 -8.75 12.62
CA GLU A 116 -8.63 -9.31 13.52
C GLU A 116 -9.44 -8.20 14.22
N LYS A 117 -8.79 -7.12 14.65
CA LYS A 117 -9.48 -5.96 15.23
C LYS A 117 -10.37 -5.25 14.21
N GLU A 118 -9.88 -5.06 12.99
CA GLU A 118 -10.64 -4.45 11.92
C GLU A 118 -11.88 -5.30 11.59
N ARG A 119 -11.71 -6.61 11.40
CA ARG A 119 -12.81 -7.55 11.22
C ARG A 119 -13.81 -7.55 12.36
N ALA A 120 -13.34 -7.53 13.61
CA ALA A 120 -14.21 -7.44 14.78
C ALA A 120 -15.02 -6.12 14.79
N SER A 121 -14.39 -5.00 14.42
CA SER A 121 -15.05 -3.69 14.37
C SER A 121 -16.09 -3.61 13.27
N ILE A 122 -15.80 -4.14 12.07
CA ILE A 122 -16.75 -4.20 10.95
C ILE A 122 -17.93 -5.11 11.30
N LYS A 123 -17.68 -6.27 11.94
CA LYS A 123 -18.75 -7.14 12.44
C LYS A 123 -19.66 -6.42 13.42
N LEU A 124 -19.07 -5.71 14.40
CA LEU A 124 -19.83 -4.94 15.38
C LEU A 124 -20.67 -3.83 14.71
N ALA A 125 -20.09 -3.11 13.74
CA ALA A 125 -20.78 -2.08 12.98
C ALA A 125 -21.96 -2.67 12.18
N THR A 126 -21.77 -3.83 11.56
CA THR A 126 -22.80 -4.55 10.81
C THR A 126 -23.96 -4.98 11.73
N THR A 127 -23.66 -5.52 12.92
CA THR A 127 -24.70 -5.89 13.91
C THR A 127 -25.49 -4.68 14.37
N LYS A 128 -24.82 -3.57 14.72
CA LYS A 128 -25.50 -2.31 15.12
C LYS A 128 -26.35 -1.72 13.99
N ALA A 129 -25.88 -1.79 12.75
CA ALA A 129 -26.64 -1.37 11.59
C ALA A 129 -27.91 -2.24 11.40
N ALA A 130 -27.80 -3.56 11.57
CA ALA A 130 -28.93 -4.47 11.50
C ALA A 130 -29.97 -4.20 12.61
N GLU A 131 -29.53 -3.95 13.84
CA GLU A 131 -30.40 -3.54 14.96
C GLU A 131 -31.14 -2.24 14.64
N ARG A 132 -30.40 -1.20 14.19
CA ARG A 132 -30.99 0.08 13.79
C ARG A 132 -32.00 -0.08 12.66
N MET A 133 -31.70 -0.92 11.68
CA MET A 133 -32.62 -1.24 10.58
C MET A 133 -33.90 -1.91 11.09
N GLY A 134 -33.80 -2.77 12.11
CA GLY A 134 -34.96 -3.36 12.78
C GLY A 134 -35.89 -2.30 13.37
N TYR A 135 -35.34 -1.35 14.13
CA TYR A 135 -36.11 -0.24 14.70
C TYR A 135 -36.74 0.65 13.62
N LEU A 136 -35.99 1.00 12.57
CA LEU A 136 -36.50 1.82 11.48
C LEU A 136 -37.60 1.10 10.68
N LYS A 137 -37.51 -0.22 10.48
CA LYS A 137 -38.57 -1.00 9.82
C LYS A 137 -39.86 -1.04 10.65
N GLU A 138 -39.75 -1.11 11.96
CA GLU A 138 -40.93 -1.03 12.83
C GLU A 138 -41.53 0.38 12.81
N GLN A 139 -40.69 1.42 12.85
CA GLN A 139 -41.14 2.81 12.69
C GLN A 139 -41.79 3.04 11.32
N GLN A 140 -41.26 2.47 10.24
CA GLN A 140 -41.84 2.57 8.91
C GLN A 140 -43.25 1.98 8.86
N LYS A 141 -43.49 0.83 9.49
CA LYS A 141 -44.83 0.24 9.59
C LYS A 141 -45.79 1.16 10.36
N ALA A 142 -45.34 1.74 11.46
CA ALA A 142 -46.13 2.68 12.24
C ALA A 142 -46.47 3.96 11.45
N ASP A 143 -45.49 4.52 10.74
CA ASP A 143 -45.65 5.70 9.88
C ASP A 143 -46.61 5.41 8.71
N GLN A 144 -46.51 4.24 8.08
CA GLN A 144 -47.41 3.80 7.01
C GLN A 144 -48.84 3.59 7.51
N ALA A 145 -49.01 2.98 8.69
CA ALA A 145 -50.32 2.81 9.31
C ALA A 145 -50.95 4.18 9.66
N GLY A 146 -50.16 5.11 10.19
CA GLY A 146 -50.60 6.49 10.46
C GLY A 146 -51.01 7.23 9.19
N ALA A 147 -50.20 7.16 8.13
CA ALA A 147 -50.51 7.76 6.84
C ALA A 147 -51.79 7.17 6.21
N ALA A 148 -52.01 5.86 6.34
CA ALA A 148 -53.23 5.21 5.88
C ALA A 148 -54.47 5.67 6.68
N ALA A 149 -54.32 5.85 8.00
CA ALA A 149 -55.39 6.38 8.85
C ALA A 149 -55.75 7.82 8.50
N ASP A 150 -54.74 8.69 8.31
CA ASP A 150 -54.95 10.08 7.89
C ASP A 150 -55.62 10.15 6.50
N ALA A 151 -55.23 9.27 5.58
CA ALA A 151 -55.81 9.20 4.24
C ALA A 151 -57.29 8.76 4.29
N ALA A 152 -57.62 7.79 5.13
CA ALA A 152 -59.00 7.38 5.37
C ALA A 152 -59.84 8.49 6.00
N GLU A 153 -59.27 9.26 6.93
CA GLU A 153 -59.95 10.40 7.56
C GLU A 153 -60.19 11.54 6.55
N LEU A 154 -59.21 11.83 5.70
CA LEU A 154 -59.39 12.79 4.61
C LEU A 154 -60.53 12.38 3.66
N ASP A 155 -60.63 11.09 3.31
CA ASP A 155 -61.71 10.60 2.45
C ASP A 155 -63.10 10.74 3.11
N ARG A 156 -63.19 10.46 4.42
CA ARG A 156 -64.43 10.69 5.20
C ARG A 156 -64.80 12.17 5.22
N LEU A 157 -63.85 13.06 5.51
CA LEU A 157 -64.08 14.50 5.57
C LEU A 157 -64.47 15.07 4.21
N LYS A 158 -63.91 14.58 3.10
CA LYS A 158 -64.34 14.93 1.75
C LYS A 158 -65.80 14.56 1.50
N LYS A 159 -66.20 13.33 1.82
CA LYS A 159 -67.61 12.88 1.69
C LYS A 159 -68.57 13.67 2.56
N LEU A 160 -68.15 14.11 3.75
CA LEU A 160 -68.95 14.96 4.63
C LEU A 160 -69.04 16.40 4.11
N PHE A 161 -67.94 16.93 3.55
CA PHE A 161 -67.91 18.24 2.90
C PHE A 161 -68.82 18.28 1.67
N GLU A 162 -68.82 17.25 0.82
CA GLU A 162 -69.73 17.11 -0.32
C GLU A 162 -71.21 17.13 0.10
N LYS A 163 -71.51 16.67 1.32
CA LYS A 163 -72.85 16.70 1.93
C LYS A 163 -73.14 18.01 2.67
N GLY A 164 -72.22 18.96 2.69
CA GLY A 164 -72.35 20.24 3.41
C GLY A 164 -72.26 20.12 4.94
N LEU A 165 -71.79 18.99 5.47
CA LEU A 165 -71.78 18.71 6.92
C LEU A 165 -70.50 19.20 7.63
N VAL A 166 -69.48 19.59 6.88
CA VAL A 166 -68.17 20.02 7.39
C VAL A 166 -67.68 21.21 6.57
N GLN A 167 -66.84 22.08 7.14
CA GLN A 167 -66.23 23.22 6.46
C GLN A 167 -64.99 22.82 5.64
N ILE A 168 -64.70 23.57 4.56
CA ILE A 168 -63.50 23.36 3.73
C ILE A 168 -62.18 23.48 4.52
N THR A 169 -62.18 24.26 5.61
CA THR A 169 -61.04 24.42 6.52
C THR A 169 -60.62 23.10 7.17
N SER A 170 -61.56 22.24 7.55
CA SER A 170 -61.29 20.91 8.12
C SER A 170 -60.71 19.96 7.07
N VAL A 171 -61.20 20.01 5.83
CA VAL A 171 -60.66 19.21 4.71
C VAL A 171 -59.22 19.63 4.41
N ASN A 172 -58.94 20.94 4.34
CA ASN A 172 -57.59 21.46 4.15
C ASN A 172 -56.65 21.10 5.32
N ALA A 173 -57.15 21.06 6.56
CA ALA A 173 -56.37 20.59 7.70
C ALA A 173 -56.02 19.10 7.57
N ALA A 174 -56.97 18.26 7.19
CA ALA A 174 -56.73 16.83 6.96
C ALA A 174 -55.78 16.58 5.78
N GLN A 175 -55.89 17.35 4.69
CA GLN A 175 -54.92 17.27 3.58
C GLN A 175 -53.50 17.58 4.05
N ARG A 176 -53.31 18.61 4.87
CA ARG A 176 -51.99 18.92 5.45
C ARG A 176 -51.47 17.80 6.35
N ALA A 177 -52.34 17.17 7.14
CA ALA A 177 -51.97 16.03 7.97
C ALA A 177 -51.47 14.84 7.12
N VAL A 178 -52.21 14.48 6.06
CA VAL A 178 -51.82 13.42 5.11
C VAL A 178 -50.48 13.72 4.45
N LEU A 179 -50.24 14.97 4.00
CA LEU A 179 -48.96 15.34 3.40
C LEU A 179 -47.80 15.22 4.38
N LEU A 180 -48.02 15.58 5.65
CA LEU A 180 -47.01 15.46 6.70
C LEU A 180 -46.69 13.99 7.02
N SER A 181 -47.70 13.13 7.17
CA SER A 181 -47.48 11.70 7.44
C SER A 181 -46.86 10.98 6.25
N ALA A 182 -47.27 11.28 5.02
CA ALA A 182 -46.64 10.75 3.81
C ALA A 182 -45.15 11.17 3.69
N THR A 183 -44.83 12.43 4.04
CA THR A 183 -43.43 12.91 4.03
C THR A 183 -42.58 12.16 5.04
N ARG A 184 -43.09 11.94 6.27
CA ARG A 184 -42.40 11.16 7.30
C ARG A 184 -42.14 9.72 6.85
N ALA A 185 -43.15 9.04 6.31
CA ALA A 185 -43.00 7.68 5.80
C ALA A 185 -41.94 7.58 4.69
N LEU A 186 -41.90 8.57 3.79
CA LEU A 186 -40.87 8.65 2.74
C LEU A 186 -39.47 8.92 3.31
N GLN A 187 -39.35 9.79 4.32
CA GLN A 187 -38.08 10.04 5.02
C GLN A 187 -37.56 8.77 5.68
N THR A 188 -38.40 8.07 6.44
CA THR A 188 -38.04 6.79 7.08
C THR A 188 -37.61 5.75 6.04
N SER A 189 -38.32 5.65 4.91
CA SER A 189 -37.94 4.75 3.81
C SER A 189 -36.59 5.11 3.18
N ALA A 190 -36.31 6.41 3.01
CA ALA A 190 -35.04 6.87 2.46
C ALA A 190 -33.87 6.62 3.43
N GLU A 191 -34.10 6.74 4.73
CA GLU A 191 -33.11 6.38 5.76
C GLU A 191 -32.80 4.88 5.77
N ILE A 192 -33.83 4.03 5.68
CA ILE A 192 -33.65 2.57 5.55
C ILE A 192 -32.81 2.25 4.31
N ALA A 193 -33.13 2.82 3.15
CA ALA A 193 -32.39 2.57 1.92
C ALA A 193 -30.94 3.09 1.95
N ARG A 194 -30.63 4.12 2.75
CA ARG A 194 -29.24 4.54 3.01
C ARG A 194 -28.53 3.51 3.89
N LEU A 195 -29.16 3.10 4.98
CA LEU A 195 -28.59 2.13 5.92
C LEU A 195 -28.34 0.76 5.28
N GLU A 196 -29.23 0.31 4.39
CA GLU A 196 -29.06 -0.93 3.62
C GLU A 196 -27.84 -0.87 2.68
N ARG A 197 -27.60 0.29 2.04
CA ARG A 197 -26.40 0.50 1.23
C ARG A 197 -25.13 0.51 2.08
N ASP A 198 -25.13 1.27 3.17
CA ASP A 198 -23.99 1.36 4.09
C ASP A 198 -23.65 -0.03 4.67
N GLN A 199 -24.67 -0.81 5.03
CA GLN A 199 -24.48 -2.19 5.47
C GLN A 199 -23.91 -3.09 4.36
N GLY A 200 -24.39 -2.95 3.13
CA GLY A 200 -23.85 -3.68 1.98
C GLY A 200 -22.41 -3.30 1.62
N ASP A 201 -22.01 -2.06 1.88
CA ASP A 201 -20.62 -1.60 1.74
C ASP A 201 -19.74 -2.20 2.84
N LEU A 202 -20.20 -2.19 4.11
CA LEU A 202 -19.49 -2.80 5.25
C LEU A 202 -19.33 -4.32 5.10
N GLN A 203 -20.33 -5.00 4.54
CA GLN A 203 -20.23 -6.44 4.26
C GLN A 203 -19.26 -6.76 3.12
N ARG A 204 -19.09 -5.86 2.15
CA ARG A 204 -18.10 -6.01 1.08
C ARG A 204 -16.66 -5.77 1.54
N SER A 205 -16.45 -5.02 2.62
CA SER A 205 -15.12 -4.73 3.17
C SER A 205 -14.58 -5.80 4.12
N LEU A 206 -15.30 -6.92 4.34
CA LEU A 206 -14.97 -7.96 5.32
C LEU A 206 -14.41 -9.23 4.66
#